data_AF-A0A972W5S2-F1
#
_entry.id   AF-A0A972W5S2-F1
#
_cell.length_a   1.000
_cell.length_b   1.000
_cell.length_c   1.000
_cell.angle_alpha   90.00
_cell.angle_beta   90.00
_cell.angle_gamma   90.00
#
_symmetry.space_group_name_H-M   'P 1'
#
loop_
_entity.id
_entity.type
_entity.pdbx_description
1 polymer ?
#
loop_
_entity_poly.entity_id
_entity_poly.type
_entity_poly.pdbx_seq_one_letter_code
_entity_poly.pdbx_strand_id
1 'polypeptide(L)'
;MLSALVKPIIRFLKLGPFRRLGGRMVHFAARLSESLGVIEDARAGLEKVNVIFECDQSNEPQAACGPKEGIISISPHNIRIYELFLREQLSRGTVFITSKDLYGGQPLDPDTRYVLLRHDIDYAPEKIHQFTKLEEAWNVRSDIHVIVDGSSYDLEPYVRLLISLKEKGFVIGLHTLAPLAGDFFAALRKETETFEGLFACPPDVFSVHGPPGPPQRPENWEDIRAHFLKKIAARLPSFGFKGSHNISGIERWIEDAGRGGEFSYLPESWLYPPFQAGKVLGVLTHPCHWTEWPIAWSVPPEMMTEHPVVDEFFRKARAWPGEDG
;
A
#
# COMPACT_ATOMS: atom_id res chain seq x y z
N MET A 1 -36.93 46.62 -8.76
CA MET A 1 -37.87 46.15 -9.80
C MET A 1 -37.54 44.74 -10.34
N LEU A 2 -36.28 44.30 -10.42
CA LEU A 2 -35.95 42.91 -10.83
C LEU A 2 -36.37 41.80 -9.83
N SER A 3 -36.46 42.07 -8.52
CA SER A 3 -36.80 41.03 -7.53
C SER A 3 -38.26 40.56 -7.58
N ALA A 4 -39.15 41.34 -8.23
CA ALA A 4 -40.56 40.99 -8.39
C ALA A 4 -40.81 39.95 -9.51
N LEU A 5 -39.88 39.80 -10.45
CA LEU A 5 -39.99 38.85 -11.57
C LEU A 5 -39.38 37.47 -11.28
N VAL A 6 -38.42 37.38 -10.35
CA VAL A 6 -37.68 36.14 -10.07
C VAL A 6 -38.42 35.21 -9.09
N LYS A 7 -39.13 35.78 -8.12
CA LYS A 7 -39.83 35.00 -7.07
C LYS A 7 -40.95 34.09 -7.60
N PRO A 8 -41.76 34.46 -8.62
CA PRO A 8 -42.77 33.56 -9.18
C PRO A 8 -42.18 32.35 -9.92
N ILE A 9 -41.04 32.52 -10.61
CA ILE A 9 -40.39 31.47 -11.42
C ILE A 9 -39.82 30.36 -10.52
N ILE A 10 -39.16 30.74 -9.42
CA ILE A 10 -38.63 29.78 -8.44
C ILE A 10 -39.78 29.02 -7.74
N ARG A 11 -40.93 29.68 -7.53
CA ARG A 11 -42.11 29.04 -6.92
C ARG A 11 -42.80 28.06 -7.87
N PHE A 12 -42.82 28.36 -9.18
CA PHE A 12 -43.36 27.49 -10.23
C PHE A 12 -42.50 26.22 -10.43
N LEU A 13 -41.17 26.32 -10.34
CA LEU A 13 -40.25 25.18 -10.46
C LEU A 13 -40.30 24.19 -9.28
N LYS A 14 -40.83 24.61 -8.11
CA LYS A 14 -40.93 23.76 -6.91
C LYS A 14 -42.22 22.94 -6.80
N LEU A 15 -43.26 23.23 -7.59
CA LEU A 15 -44.61 22.68 -7.38
C LEU A 15 -45.21 21.92 -8.59
N GLY A 16 -44.42 21.64 -9.64
CA GLY A 16 -44.86 20.87 -10.83
C GLY A 16 -44.08 19.56 -11.07
N PRO A 17 -44.53 18.68 -11.99
CA PRO A 17 -44.04 17.31 -12.15
C PRO A 17 -42.67 17.19 -12.86
N PHE A 18 -41.94 18.29 -13.07
CA PHE A 18 -40.66 18.29 -13.79
C PHE A 18 -39.46 18.16 -12.84
N ARG A 19 -39.31 16.99 -12.20
CA ARG A 19 -38.14 16.69 -11.34
C ARG A 19 -36.86 16.28 -12.11
N ARG A 20 -36.90 16.14 -13.45
CA ARG A 20 -35.75 15.67 -14.26
C ARG A 20 -35.00 16.75 -15.06
N LEU A 21 -35.23 18.04 -14.81
CA LEU A 21 -34.55 19.14 -15.51
C LEU A 21 -33.83 20.15 -14.59
N GLY A 22 -33.58 19.78 -13.33
CA GLY A 22 -33.12 20.71 -12.28
C GLY A 22 -31.66 21.17 -12.34
N GLY A 23 -30.76 20.49 -13.06
CA GLY A 23 -29.32 20.81 -13.02
C GLY A 23 -28.90 22.01 -13.89
N ARG A 24 -29.48 22.16 -15.08
CA ARG A 24 -28.99 23.14 -16.08
C ARG A 24 -29.54 24.54 -15.91
N MET A 25 -30.74 24.71 -15.33
CA MET A 25 -31.32 26.04 -15.11
C MET A 25 -30.77 26.76 -13.86
N VAL A 26 -30.31 26.01 -12.85
CA VAL A 26 -29.69 26.60 -11.65
C VAL A 26 -28.33 27.23 -11.97
N HIS A 27 -27.54 26.58 -12.84
CA HIS A 27 -26.28 27.14 -13.33
C HIS A 27 -26.47 28.41 -14.18
N PHE A 28 -27.57 28.51 -14.94
CA PHE A 28 -27.88 29.71 -15.72
C PHE A 28 -28.25 30.90 -14.83
N ALA A 29 -29.03 30.68 -13.77
CA ALA A 29 -29.40 31.74 -12.82
C ALA A 29 -28.21 32.22 -11.96
N ALA A 30 -27.28 31.32 -11.63
CA ALA A 30 -26.04 31.66 -10.93
C ALA A 30 -25.12 32.54 -11.80
N ARG A 31 -24.92 32.19 -13.08
CA ARG A 31 -24.12 32.99 -14.03
C ARG A 31 -24.73 34.34 -14.34
N LEU A 32 -26.07 34.44 -14.35
CA LEU A 32 -26.78 35.72 -14.55
C LEU A 32 -26.65 36.65 -13.33
N SER A 33 -26.40 36.12 -12.14
CA SER A 33 -26.14 36.93 -10.94
C SER A 33 -24.68 37.39 -10.86
N GLU A 34 -23.73 36.56 -11.32
CA GLU A 34 -22.31 36.94 -11.49
C GLU A 34 -22.12 38.07 -12.50
N SER A 35 -22.88 38.09 -13.61
CA SER A 35 -22.77 39.15 -14.62
C SER A 35 -23.40 40.50 -14.21
N LEU A 36 -24.08 40.56 -13.06
CA LEU A 36 -24.77 41.76 -12.56
C LEU A 36 -24.02 42.47 -11.42
N GLY A 37 -22.81 42.04 -11.07
CA GLY A 37 -21.85 42.83 -10.29
C GLY A 37 -22.32 43.20 -8.88
N VAL A 38 -23.03 42.32 -8.18
CA VAL A 38 -23.38 42.50 -6.76
C VAL A 38 -22.41 41.68 -5.92
N ILE A 39 -21.31 42.30 -5.51
CA ILE A 39 -20.37 41.79 -4.51
C ILE A 39 -20.66 42.51 -3.21
N GLU A 40 -21.08 41.78 -2.18
CA GLU A 40 -20.52 41.86 -0.83
C GLU A 40 -21.07 40.70 0.01
N ASP A 41 -20.25 40.22 0.95
CA ASP A 41 -20.45 39.11 1.89
C ASP A 41 -20.32 37.66 1.37
N ALA A 42 -19.08 37.26 1.07
CA ALA A 42 -18.61 35.89 1.23
C ALA A 42 -17.45 35.84 2.22
N ARG A 43 -17.73 36.19 3.48
CA ARG A 43 -16.83 35.97 4.63
C ARG A 43 -17.58 35.22 5.73
N ALA A 44 -18.14 34.06 5.41
CA ALA A 44 -18.63 33.08 6.37
C ALA A 44 -18.83 31.73 5.64
N GLY A 45 -18.07 30.71 6.01
CA GLY A 45 -18.20 29.39 5.38
C GLY A 45 -17.10 28.37 5.65
N LEU A 46 -16.33 28.51 6.72
CA LEU A 46 -15.78 27.33 7.41
C LEU A 46 -16.96 26.71 8.17
N GLU A 47 -17.60 25.67 7.62
CA GLU A 47 -18.21 24.56 8.39
C GLU A 47 -18.84 23.48 7.49
N LYS A 48 -18.29 22.26 7.62
CA LYS A 48 -18.85 20.90 7.46
C LYS A 48 -20.07 20.69 6.55
N VAL A 49 -19.89 19.84 5.54
CA VAL A 49 -20.85 18.77 5.19
C VAL A 49 -20.09 17.48 4.92
N ASN A 50 -20.30 16.50 5.80
CA ASN A 50 -19.97 15.10 5.61
C ASN A 50 -20.64 14.58 4.33
N VAL A 51 -19.89 13.83 3.53
CA VAL A 51 -20.48 12.93 2.55
C VAL A 51 -19.91 11.54 2.79
N ILE A 52 -20.66 10.78 3.58
CA ILE A 52 -20.69 9.32 3.50
C ILE A 52 -21.48 9.01 2.23
N PHE A 53 -20.96 8.17 1.34
CA PHE A 53 -21.80 7.41 0.42
C PHE A 53 -21.63 5.93 0.72
N GLU A 54 -22.74 5.34 1.15
CA GLU A 54 -23.01 3.91 1.02
C GLU A 54 -22.75 3.50 -0.43
N CYS A 55 -21.94 2.46 -0.60
CA CYS A 55 -21.80 1.81 -1.89
C CYS A 55 -23.02 0.93 -2.11
N ASP A 56 -24.01 1.49 -2.81
CA ASP A 56 -25.11 0.74 -3.40
C ASP A 56 -24.55 -0.14 -4.54
N GLN A 57 -24.76 -1.45 -4.43
CA GLN A 57 -24.35 -2.43 -5.42
C GLN A 57 -25.32 -2.42 -6.59
N SER A 58 -25.05 -1.60 -7.62
CA SER A 58 -25.73 -1.78 -8.91
C SER A 58 -24.78 -1.62 -10.10
N ASN A 59 -24.62 -2.75 -10.81
CA ASN A 59 -24.20 -2.98 -12.19
C ASN A 59 -23.97 -1.77 -13.12
N GLU A 60 -22.89 -1.01 -12.93
CA GLU A 60 -22.26 -0.22 -14.01
C GLU A 60 -20.82 -0.70 -14.26
N PRO A 61 -20.35 -0.64 -15.52
CA PRO A 61 -19.01 -1.09 -15.88
C PRO A 61 -17.95 -0.28 -15.14
N GLN A 62 -16.96 -0.96 -14.56
CA GLN A 62 -15.82 -0.36 -13.85
C GLN A 62 -15.00 0.54 -14.78
N ALA A 63 -15.47 1.75 -15.04
CA ALA A 63 -14.64 2.83 -15.54
C ALA A 63 -13.62 3.14 -14.44
N ALA A 64 -12.34 3.12 -14.81
CA ALA A 64 -11.18 3.29 -13.95
C ALA A 64 -11.36 4.40 -12.89
N CYS A 65 -11.75 4.00 -11.68
CA CYS A 65 -11.60 4.82 -10.50
C CYS A 65 -10.10 4.88 -10.20
N GLY A 66 -9.42 5.91 -10.74
CA GLY A 66 -8.11 6.30 -10.22
C GLY A 66 -8.20 6.56 -8.70
N PRO A 67 -7.08 6.50 -7.97
CA PRO A 67 -7.07 6.78 -6.54
C PRO A 67 -7.65 8.19 -6.32
N LYS A 68 -8.63 8.30 -5.40
CA LYS A 68 -9.22 9.60 -4.99
C LYS A 68 -8.24 10.46 -4.18
N GLU A 69 -7.06 9.92 -3.92
CA GLU A 69 -5.98 10.45 -3.11
C GLU A 69 -4.78 10.80 -3.99
N GLY A 70 -4.01 11.81 -3.60
CA GLY A 70 -2.80 12.21 -4.33
C GLY A 70 -1.77 11.08 -4.39
N ILE A 71 -1.16 10.88 -5.57
CA ILE A 71 -0.01 10.00 -5.74
C ILE A 71 1.25 10.82 -5.46
N ILE A 72 2.06 10.39 -4.49
CA ILE A 72 3.31 11.07 -4.09
C ILE A 72 4.55 10.46 -4.74
N SER A 73 4.47 9.23 -5.24
CA SER A 73 5.58 8.56 -5.92
C SER A 73 5.12 7.46 -6.87
N ILE A 74 5.90 7.20 -7.90
CA ILE A 74 5.78 6.07 -8.82
C ILE A 74 7.15 5.38 -8.86
N SER A 75 7.18 4.05 -8.91
CA SER A 75 8.41 3.26 -8.83
C SER A 75 9.35 3.55 -10.01
N PRO A 76 10.67 3.71 -9.79
CA PRO A 76 11.33 3.44 -8.52
C PRO A 76 11.15 4.59 -7.52
N HIS A 77 10.67 4.21 -6.34
CA HIS A 77 10.45 5.09 -5.21
C HIS A 77 11.77 5.53 -4.62
N ASN A 78 11.85 6.80 -4.23
CA ASN A 78 13.02 7.25 -3.55
C ASN A 78 13.02 6.78 -2.10
N ILE A 79 14.12 6.16 -1.65
CA ILE A 79 14.26 5.67 -0.27
C ILE A 79 14.12 6.78 0.78
N ARG A 80 14.32 8.05 0.42
CA ARG A 80 14.08 9.19 1.32
C ARG A 80 12.61 9.37 1.70
N ILE A 81 11.66 8.88 0.90
CA ILE A 81 10.23 8.86 1.25
C ILE A 81 10.00 7.89 2.42
N TYR A 82 10.67 6.74 2.41
CA TYR A 82 10.62 5.77 3.49
C TYR A 82 11.28 6.33 4.77
N GLU A 83 12.43 6.99 4.65
CA GLU A 83 13.05 7.70 5.78
C GLU A 83 12.12 8.76 6.38
N LEU A 84 11.45 9.55 5.54
CA LEU A 84 10.48 10.54 5.99
C LEU A 84 9.34 9.88 6.76
N PHE A 85 8.83 8.74 6.27
CA PHE A 85 7.82 7.96 6.98
C PHE A 85 8.32 7.52 8.37
N LEU A 86 9.51 6.92 8.48
CA LEU A 86 10.07 6.51 9.77
C LEU A 86 10.13 7.69 10.75
N ARG A 87 10.69 8.82 10.31
CA ARG A 87 10.85 10.02 11.13
C ARG A 87 9.51 10.60 11.58
N GLU A 88 8.54 10.67 10.68
CA GLU A 88 7.18 11.17 10.98
C GLU A 88 6.43 10.28 11.96
N GLN A 89 6.58 8.95 11.87
CA GLN A 89 5.95 8.04 12.84
C GLN A 89 6.63 8.13 14.20
N LEU A 90 7.96 8.14 14.26
CA LEU A 90 8.70 8.30 15.52
C LEU A 90 8.37 9.61 16.22
N SER A 91 8.27 10.73 15.50
CA SER A 91 7.92 12.03 16.08
C SER A 91 6.52 12.07 16.71
N ARG A 92 5.64 11.15 16.30
CA ARG A 92 4.28 10.97 16.83
C ARG A 92 4.21 10.01 18.01
N GLY A 93 5.35 9.52 18.50
CA GLY A 93 5.41 8.52 19.57
C GLY A 93 4.99 7.12 19.15
N THR A 94 5.00 6.83 17.84
CA THR A 94 4.72 5.48 17.35
C THR A 94 5.85 4.52 17.75
N VAL A 95 5.46 3.35 18.26
CA VAL A 95 6.35 2.24 18.60
C VAL A 95 6.44 1.30 17.40
N PHE A 96 7.66 1.06 16.92
CA PHE A 96 7.91 0.06 15.89
C PHE A 96 8.09 -1.31 16.54
N ILE A 97 7.39 -2.30 16.01
CA ILE A 97 7.42 -3.69 16.47
C ILE A 97 7.70 -4.64 15.32
N THR A 98 8.15 -5.83 15.66
CA THR A 98 8.38 -6.95 14.74
C THR A 98 7.36 -8.06 14.98
N SER A 99 7.37 -9.07 14.11
CA SER A 99 6.62 -10.31 14.37
C SER A 99 6.98 -11.00 15.68
N LYS A 100 8.23 -10.86 16.17
CA LYS A 100 8.62 -11.44 17.48
C LYS A 100 7.80 -10.82 18.61
N ASP A 101 7.53 -9.53 18.54
CA ASP A 101 6.73 -8.82 19.53
C ASP A 101 5.25 -9.20 19.36
N LEU A 102 4.75 -9.16 18.12
CA LEU A 102 3.34 -9.43 17.80
C LEU A 102 2.91 -10.86 18.19
N TYR A 103 3.75 -11.86 17.94
CA TYR A 103 3.47 -13.26 18.27
C TYR A 103 4.14 -13.73 19.56
N GLY A 104 4.86 -12.86 20.26
CA GLY A 104 5.55 -13.15 21.52
C GLY A 104 4.64 -13.28 22.73
N GLY A 105 3.33 -13.01 22.57
CA GLY A 105 2.32 -13.17 23.61
C GLY A 105 2.23 -12.00 24.60
N GLN A 106 3.01 -10.93 24.40
CA GLN A 106 2.88 -9.71 25.20
C GLN A 106 1.66 -8.91 24.73
N PRO A 107 0.77 -8.47 25.64
CA PRO A 107 -0.35 -7.64 25.26
C PRO A 107 0.15 -6.27 24.78
N LEU A 108 -0.47 -5.75 23.72
CA LEU A 108 -0.22 -4.40 23.25
C LEU A 108 -0.91 -3.38 24.15
N ASP A 109 -0.20 -2.30 24.49
CA ASP A 109 -0.77 -1.17 25.21
C ASP A 109 -1.89 -0.50 24.37
N PRO A 110 -3.12 -0.36 24.89
CA PRO A 110 -4.26 0.19 24.15
C PRO A 110 -4.10 1.66 23.75
N ASP A 111 -3.24 2.43 24.41
CA ASP A 111 -3.01 3.85 24.16
C ASP A 111 -1.81 4.10 23.24
N THR A 112 -1.08 3.05 22.86
CA THR A 112 0.13 3.14 22.04
C THR A 112 -0.18 2.90 20.56
N ARG A 113 0.57 3.59 19.70
CA ARG A 113 0.53 3.39 18.25
C ARG A 113 1.61 2.40 17.82
N TYR A 114 1.24 1.29 17.20
CA TYR A 114 2.19 0.26 16.74
C TYR A 114 2.32 0.16 15.22
N VAL A 115 3.54 0.28 14.72
CA VAL A 115 3.85 -0.02 13.32
C VAL A 115 4.66 -1.30 13.22
N LEU A 116 4.22 -2.21 12.35
CA LEU A 116 5.01 -3.35 11.92
C LEU A 116 5.46 -3.09 10.47
N LEU A 117 6.77 -3.08 10.26
CA LEU A 117 7.37 -2.97 8.94
C LEU A 117 7.64 -4.35 8.36
N ARG A 118 7.27 -4.56 7.11
CA ARG A 118 7.53 -5.79 6.36
C ARG A 118 8.14 -5.48 5.00
N HIS A 119 9.17 -6.23 4.66
CA HIS A 119 9.84 -6.19 3.36
C HIS A 119 9.74 -7.54 2.68
N ASP A 120 8.99 -7.64 1.60
CA ASP A 120 8.95 -8.84 0.76
C ASP A 120 10.03 -8.73 -0.33
N ILE A 121 11.02 -9.62 -0.27
CA ILE A 121 12.06 -9.70 -1.30
C ILE A 121 11.55 -10.58 -2.43
N ASP A 122 10.94 -9.95 -3.43
CA ASP A 122 10.50 -10.61 -4.66
C ASP A 122 11.65 -10.77 -5.66
N TYR A 123 12.48 -9.74 -5.80
CA TYR A 123 13.67 -9.67 -6.65
C TYR A 123 14.68 -8.66 -6.08
N ALA A 124 15.91 -8.67 -6.59
CA ALA A 124 17.00 -7.78 -6.16
C ALA A 124 17.25 -7.79 -4.63
N PRO A 125 17.61 -8.94 -4.01
CA PRO A 125 17.82 -9.03 -2.56
C PRO A 125 18.86 -8.05 -2.03
N GLU A 126 19.83 -7.65 -2.85
CA GLU A 126 20.81 -6.65 -2.50
C GLU A 126 20.17 -5.35 -2.04
N LYS A 127 19.02 -4.93 -2.57
CA LYS A 127 18.38 -3.65 -2.23
C LYS A 127 17.87 -3.56 -0.80
N ILE A 128 17.75 -4.67 -0.06
CA ILE A 128 17.34 -4.65 1.34
C ILE A 128 18.27 -3.80 2.23
N HIS A 129 19.53 -3.61 1.81
CA HIS A 129 20.48 -2.77 2.55
C HIS A 129 20.01 -1.31 2.65
N GLN A 130 19.21 -0.82 1.69
CA GLN A 130 18.73 0.57 1.68
C GLN A 130 17.75 0.82 2.83
N PHE A 131 16.88 -0.15 3.11
CA PHE A 131 15.91 -0.10 4.21
C PHE A 131 16.60 -0.31 5.54
N THR A 132 17.35 -1.41 5.67
CA THR A 132 17.97 -1.82 6.94
C THR A 132 18.96 -0.79 7.47
N LYS A 133 19.72 -0.10 6.60
CA LYS A 133 20.59 1.02 7.03
C LYS A 133 19.81 2.17 7.68
N LEU A 134 18.66 2.54 7.10
CA LEU A 134 17.82 3.61 7.65
C LEU A 134 17.17 3.15 8.95
N GLU A 135 16.60 1.95 8.96
CA GLU A 135 15.99 1.39 10.16
C GLU A 135 16.99 1.28 11.32
N GLU A 136 18.22 0.82 11.07
CA GLU A 136 19.28 0.81 12.08
C GLU A 136 19.60 2.23 12.59
N ALA A 137 19.71 3.22 11.69
CA ALA A 137 19.97 4.60 12.06
C ALA A 137 18.86 5.23 12.92
N TRP A 138 17.61 4.77 12.74
CA TRP A 138 16.45 5.21 13.49
C TRP A 138 16.07 4.28 14.65
N ASN A 139 16.91 3.27 14.95
CA ASN A 139 16.66 2.23 15.97
C ASN A 139 15.32 1.48 15.80
N VAL A 140 14.97 1.19 14.55
CA VAL A 140 13.79 0.44 14.12
C VAL A 140 14.23 -0.92 13.57
N ARG A 141 13.36 -1.93 13.62
CA ARG A 141 13.57 -3.25 13.00
C ARG A 141 12.32 -3.68 12.25
N SER A 142 12.52 -4.37 11.14
CA SER A 142 11.48 -4.89 10.27
C SER A 142 11.52 -6.41 10.13
N ASP A 143 10.45 -6.93 9.55
CA ASP A 143 10.34 -8.31 9.13
C ASP A 143 10.68 -8.42 7.63
N ILE A 144 11.70 -9.21 7.31
CA ILE A 144 12.23 -9.40 5.96
C ILE A 144 11.83 -10.81 5.50
N HIS A 145 11.03 -10.92 4.45
CA HIS A 145 10.55 -12.19 3.92
C HIS A 145 11.27 -12.54 2.63
N VAL A 146 11.78 -13.78 2.55
CA VAL A 146 12.57 -14.27 1.40
C VAL A 146 11.93 -15.48 0.75
N ILE A 147 12.03 -15.55 -0.58
CA ILE A 147 11.69 -16.73 -1.38
C ILE A 147 12.92 -17.64 -1.41
N VAL A 148 12.74 -18.94 -1.19
CA VAL A 148 13.85 -19.89 -1.00
C VAL A 148 13.90 -21.00 -2.05
N ASP A 149 12.97 -21.04 -3.00
CA ASP A 149 12.91 -22.11 -4.00
C ASP A 149 13.86 -21.90 -5.20
N GLY A 150 14.50 -20.72 -5.26
CA GLY A 150 15.43 -20.33 -6.32
C GLY A 150 14.76 -19.87 -7.62
N SER A 151 13.43 -19.72 -7.67
CA SER A 151 12.73 -19.35 -8.91
C SER A 151 12.91 -17.88 -9.28
N SER A 152 13.00 -17.00 -8.28
CA SER A 152 13.03 -15.55 -8.48
C SER A 152 14.44 -14.97 -8.44
N TYR A 153 15.31 -15.51 -7.60
CA TYR A 153 16.71 -15.12 -7.45
C TYR A 153 17.49 -16.21 -6.71
N ASP A 154 18.81 -16.17 -6.83
CA ASP A 154 19.70 -16.95 -5.97
C ASP A 154 19.85 -16.25 -4.61
N LEU A 155 19.36 -16.91 -3.56
CA LEU A 155 19.41 -16.40 -2.19
C LEU A 155 20.78 -16.66 -1.52
N GLU A 156 21.54 -17.66 -1.96
CA GLU A 156 22.75 -18.13 -1.30
C GLU A 156 23.79 -17.01 -1.05
N PRO A 157 24.07 -16.09 -2.00
CA PRO A 157 25.00 -14.98 -1.77
C PRO A 157 24.60 -14.03 -0.64
N TYR A 158 23.31 -13.98 -0.27
CA TYR A 158 22.75 -13.03 0.67
C TYR A 158 22.50 -13.61 2.07
N VAL A 159 22.60 -14.93 2.23
CA VAL A 159 22.34 -15.62 3.51
C VAL A 159 23.16 -15.03 4.66
N ARG A 160 24.46 -14.79 4.46
CA ARG A 160 25.33 -14.23 5.51
C ARG A 160 24.88 -12.83 5.96
N LEU A 161 24.45 -11.99 5.02
CA LEU A 161 23.91 -10.66 5.32
C LEU A 161 22.63 -10.78 6.15
N LEU A 162 21.71 -11.65 5.73
CA LEU A 162 20.43 -11.86 6.41
C LEU A 162 20.58 -12.46 7.80
N ILE A 163 21.54 -13.37 8.01
CA ILE A 163 21.91 -13.87 9.35
C ILE A 163 22.41 -12.70 10.23
N SER A 164 23.28 -11.84 9.71
CA SER A 164 23.76 -10.68 10.45
C SER A 164 22.61 -9.71 10.81
N LEU A 165 21.66 -9.50 9.90
CA LEU A 165 20.45 -8.72 10.19
C LEU A 165 19.59 -9.39 11.28
N LYS A 166 19.42 -10.71 11.23
CA LYS A 166 18.72 -11.46 12.28
C LYS A 166 19.35 -11.27 13.67
N GLU A 167 20.67 -11.33 13.76
CA GLU A 167 21.44 -11.08 15.00
C GLU A 167 21.25 -9.65 15.52
N LYS A 168 21.07 -8.68 14.62
CA LYS A 168 20.78 -7.28 14.94
C LYS A 168 19.34 -7.04 15.38
N GLY A 169 18.47 -8.05 15.36
CA GLY A 169 17.10 -7.99 15.84
C GLY A 169 16.02 -8.00 14.76
N PHE A 170 16.39 -7.92 13.47
CA PHE A 170 15.44 -8.08 12.38
C PHE A 170 14.83 -9.49 12.41
N VAL A 171 13.63 -9.63 11.83
CA VAL A 171 13.00 -10.94 11.63
C VAL A 171 13.26 -11.38 10.20
N ILE A 172 13.73 -12.61 10.01
CA ILE A 172 13.84 -13.22 8.69
C ILE A 172 12.76 -14.30 8.60
N GLY A 173 11.79 -14.09 7.71
CA GLY A 173 10.62 -14.94 7.50
C GLY A 173 10.60 -15.57 6.11
N LEU A 174 9.72 -16.56 5.93
CA LEU A 174 9.53 -17.23 4.65
C LEU A 174 8.50 -16.50 3.79
N HIS A 175 8.85 -16.16 2.55
CA HIS A 175 7.90 -15.69 1.54
C HIS A 175 7.45 -16.88 0.67
N THR A 176 6.32 -17.49 1.00
CA THR A 176 5.91 -18.79 0.46
C THR A 176 5.23 -18.68 -0.90
N LEU A 177 5.60 -19.58 -1.82
CA LEU A 177 4.95 -19.78 -3.13
C LEU A 177 3.98 -20.96 -3.12
N ALA A 178 3.94 -21.72 -2.01
CA ALA A 178 3.15 -22.92 -1.82
C ALA A 178 1.67 -22.84 -2.24
N PRO A 179 0.93 -21.72 -2.09
CA PRO A 179 -0.49 -21.69 -2.47
C PRO A 179 -0.76 -22.05 -3.93
N LEU A 180 0.20 -21.84 -4.84
CA LEU A 180 0.06 -22.17 -6.26
C LEU A 180 0.38 -23.64 -6.57
N ALA A 181 0.93 -24.39 -5.62
CA ALA A 181 1.28 -25.79 -5.81
C ALA A 181 0.04 -26.70 -5.68
N GLY A 182 -0.01 -27.75 -6.51
CA GLY A 182 -1.08 -28.77 -6.43
C GLY A 182 -1.15 -29.47 -5.07
N ASP A 183 0.01 -29.68 -4.43
CA ASP A 183 0.13 -30.07 -3.01
C ASP A 183 0.86 -28.96 -2.25
N PHE A 184 0.11 -27.95 -1.80
CA PHE A 184 0.66 -26.82 -1.05
C PHE A 184 1.26 -27.23 0.31
N PHE A 185 0.89 -28.38 0.89
CA PHE A 185 1.50 -28.83 2.15
C PHE A 185 2.91 -29.37 1.91
N ALA A 186 3.08 -30.19 0.87
CA ALA A 186 4.40 -30.68 0.46
C ALA A 186 5.30 -29.52 0.01
N ALA A 187 4.76 -28.57 -0.74
CA ALA A 187 5.50 -27.37 -1.16
C ALA A 187 5.97 -26.53 0.04
N LEU A 188 5.07 -26.19 0.97
CA LEU A 188 5.42 -25.40 2.16
C LEU A 188 6.45 -26.12 3.04
N ARG A 189 6.34 -27.45 3.17
CA ARG A 189 7.33 -28.26 3.91
C ARG A 189 8.71 -28.17 3.25
N LYS A 190 8.78 -28.34 1.94
CA LYS A 190 10.03 -28.23 1.18
C LYS A 190 10.64 -26.84 1.32
N GLU A 191 9.85 -25.77 1.20
CA GLU A 191 10.32 -24.41 1.41
C GLU A 191 10.85 -24.20 2.84
N THR A 192 10.17 -24.73 3.86
CA THR A 192 10.61 -24.67 5.25
C THR A 192 11.94 -25.40 5.47
N GLU A 193 12.09 -26.59 4.89
CA GLU A 193 13.33 -27.39 4.94
C GLU A 193 14.49 -26.68 4.23
N THR A 194 14.24 -26.08 3.06
CA THR A 194 15.25 -25.28 2.36
C THR A 194 15.66 -24.05 3.17
N PHE A 195 14.69 -23.34 3.75
CA PHE A 195 14.96 -22.20 4.63
C PHE A 195 15.82 -22.64 5.83
N GLU A 196 15.48 -23.74 6.48
CA GLU A 196 16.26 -24.28 7.59
C GLU A 196 17.69 -24.66 7.17
N GLY A 197 17.86 -25.25 5.99
CA GLY A 197 19.17 -25.55 5.42
C GLY A 197 20.04 -24.30 5.20
N LEU A 198 19.44 -23.18 4.79
CA LEU A 198 20.15 -21.92 4.54
C LEU A 198 20.47 -21.16 5.83
N PHE A 199 19.52 -21.11 6.78
CA PHE A 199 19.63 -20.27 7.98
C PHE A 199 19.99 -21.03 9.26
N ALA A 200 20.18 -22.36 9.17
CA ALA A 200 20.39 -23.28 10.30
C ALA A 200 19.29 -23.23 11.38
N CYS A 201 18.10 -22.76 11.00
CA CYS A 201 16.91 -22.73 11.85
C CYS A 201 15.65 -22.59 11.00
N PRO A 202 14.52 -23.15 11.43
CA PRO A 202 13.26 -22.99 10.72
C PRO A 202 12.76 -21.53 10.77
N PRO A 203 11.95 -21.11 9.78
CA PRO A 203 11.28 -19.81 9.81
C PRO A 203 10.20 -19.75 10.90
N ASP A 204 10.25 -18.71 11.74
CA ASP A 204 9.23 -18.48 12.78
C ASP A 204 7.92 -17.92 12.22
N VAL A 205 7.99 -17.22 11.08
CA VAL A 205 6.85 -16.56 10.43
C VAL A 205 6.92 -16.72 8.93
N PHE A 206 5.77 -16.60 8.29
CA PHE A 206 5.70 -16.56 6.83
C PHE A 206 4.70 -15.51 6.32
N SER A 207 4.90 -15.16 5.06
CA SER A 207 3.97 -14.39 4.25
C SER A 207 3.76 -15.06 2.90
N VAL A 208 2.59 -14.90 2.30
CA VAL A 208 2.23 -15.47 1.00
C VAL A 208 2.68 -14.53 -0.10
N HIS A 209 3.49 -15.05 -1.03
CA HIS A 209 3.79 -14.37 -2.29
C HIS A 209 2.57 -14.43 -3.22
N GLY A 210 2.18 -13.28 -3.75
CA GLY A 210 1.15 -13.20 -4.78
C GLY A 210 1.77 -13.47 -6.14
N PRO A 211 1.13 -14.25 -7.03
CA PRO A 211 1.62 -14.37 -8.40
C PRO A 211 1.68 -12.99 -9.05
N PRO A 212 2.58 -12.81 -10.03
CA PRO A 212 2.63 -11.58 -10.79
C PRO A 212 1.29 -11.31 -11.46
N GLY A 213 1.03 -10.05 -11.83
CA GLY A 213 -0.24 -9.60 -12.41
C GLY A 213 -0.72 -10.45 -13.61
N PRO A 214 -1.94 -10.19 -14.12
CA PRO A 214 -2.44 -10.93 -15.29
C PRO A 214 -1.46 -10.88 -16.48
N PRO A 215 -1.30 -11.98 -17.24
CA PRO A 215 -2.07 -13.23 -17.20
C PRO A 215 -1.56 -14.30 -16.22
N GLN A 216 -0.46 -14.09 -15.50
CA GLN A 216 0.16 -15.11 -14.65
C GLN A 216 -0.65 -15.37 -13.37
N ARG A 217 -1.34 -14.37 -12.85
CA ARG A 217 -2.26 -14.52 -11.71
C ARG A 217 -3.53 -15.28 -12.14
N PRO A 218 -3.83 -16.45 -11.54
CA PRO A 218 -5.09 -17.13 -11.75
C PRO A 218 -6.28 -16.23 -11.37
N GLU A 219 -7.37 -16.28 -12.14
CA GLU A 219 -8.58 -15.48 -11.85
C GLU A 219 -9.15 -15.76 -10.46
N ASN A 220 -9.00 -17.00 -9.97
CA ASN A 220 -9.43 -17.44 -8.65
C ASN A 220 -8.31 -17.38 -7.59
N TRP A 221 -7.28 -16.53 -7.78
CA TRP A 221 -6.16 -16.42 -6.85
C TRP A 221 -6.59 -16.17 -5.40
N GLU A 222 -7.55 -15.28 -5.17
CA GLU A 222 -8.03 -14.99 -3.81
C GLU A 222 -8.66 -16.21 -3.14
N ASP A 223 -9.37 -17.05 -3.91
CA ASP A 223 -9.94 -18.31 -3.41
C ASP A 223 -8.85 -19.33 -3.08
N ILE A 224 -7.84 -19.47 -3.95
CA ILE A 224 -6.68 -20.33 -3.75
C ILE A 224 -5.94 -19.92 -2.47
N ARG A 225 -5.62 -18.63 -2.35
CA ARG A 225 -4.95 -18.04 -1.20
C ARG A 225 -5.77 -18.23 0.08
N ALA A 226 -7.07 -17.94 0.05
CA ALA A 226 -7.94 -18.12 1.21
C ALA A 226 -8.04 -19.59 1.63
N HIS A 227 -8.12 -20.52 0.67
CA HIS A 227 -8.12 -21.95 0.94
C HIS A 227 -6.83 -22.38 1.63
N PHE A 228 -5.67 -21.97 1.10
CA PHE A 228 -4.36 -22.23 1.71
C PHE A 228 -4.30 -21.70 3.14
N LEU A 229 -4.59 -20.40 3.35
CA LEU A 229 -4.50 -19.77 4.67
C LEU A 229 -5.41 -20.44 5.70
N LYS A 230 -6.64 -20.80 5.31
CA LYS A 230 -7.57 -21.54 6.19
C LYS A 230 -7.00 -22.90 6.63
N LYS A 231 -6.35 -23.61 5.71
CA LYS A 231 -5.78 -24.94 5.97
C LYS A 231 -4.50 -24.87 6.80
N ILE A 232 -3.66 -23.86 6.56
CA ILE A 232 -2.41 -23.63 7.30
C ILE A 232 -2.68 -23.05 8.70
N ALA A 233 -3.64 -22.14 8.88
CA ALA A 233 -3.97 -21.55 10.17
C ALA A 233 -4.24 -22.61 11.26
N ALA A 234 -4.95 -23.68 10.92
CA ALA A 234 -5.25 -24.78 11.83
C ALA A 234 -4.03 -25.67 12.17
N ARG A 235 -2.89 -25.46 11.50
CA ARG A 235 -1.71 -26.33 11.51
C ARG A 235 -0.39 -25.58 11.70
N LEU A 236 -0.40 -24.27 11.97
CA LEU A 236 0.81 -23.46 12.14
C LEU A 236 1.88 -24.13 13.03
N PRO A 237 1.54 -24.66 14.23
CA PRO A 237 2.55 -25.27 15.09
C PRO A 237 3.20 -26.53 14.48
N SER A 238 2.48 -27.27 13.62
CA SER A 238 3.02 -28.47 12.98
C SER A 238 4.05 -28.17 11.87
N PHE A 239 4.10 -26.91 11.42
CA PHE A 239 5.13 -26.40 10.50
C PHE A 239 6.20 -25.58 11.23
N GLY A 240 6.12 -25.44 12.56
CA GLY A 240 7.05 -24.62 13.34
C GLY A 240 6.76 -23.12 13.31
N PHE A 241 5.70 -22.68 12.62
CA PHE A 241 5.35 -21.26 12.56
C PHE A 241 4.68 -20.78 13.85
N LYS A 242 5.11 -19.61 14.31
CA LYS A 242 4.46 -18.84 15.38
C LYS A 242 3.32 -17.98 14.85
N GLY A 243 3.39 -17.55 13.59
CA GLY A 243 2.38 -16.68 12.99
C GLY A 243 2.56 -16.45 11.49
N SER A 244 1.62 -15.68 10.92
CA SER A 244 1.68 -15.23 9.53
C SER A 244 1.02 -13.87 9.38
N HIS A 245 1.67 -12.99 8.61
CA HIS A 245 1.16 -11.67 8.25
C HIS A 245 -0.15 -11.70 7.47
N ASN A 246 -0.51 -12.86 6.90
CA ASN A 246 -1.77 -13.04 6.18
C ASN A 246 -2.90 -13.60 7.06
N ILE A 247 -2.61 -13.97 8.31
CA ILE A 247 -3.57 -14.56 9.26
C ILE A 247 -3.79 -13.62 10.49
N SER A 248 -2.78 -12.81 10.83
CA SER A 248 -2.70 -12.04 12.09
C SER A 248 -3.64 -10.85 12.24
N GLY A 249 -3.79 -10.39 13.48
CA GLY A 249 -4.57 -9.22 13.91
C GLY A 249 -3.97 -7.85 13.57
N ILE A 250 -3.25 -7.75 12.45
CA ILE A 250 -2.89 -6.46 11.85
C ILE A 250 -4.19 -5.84 11.33
N GLU A 251 -4.48 -4.62 11.77
CA GLU A 251 -5.74 -3.96 11.45
C GLU A 251 -5.82 -3.63 9.96
N ARG A 252 -4.71 -3.13 9.42
CA ARG A 252 -4.61 -2.69 8.04
C ARG A 252 -3.17 -2.79 7.56
N TRP A 253 -3.01 -3.12 6.29
CA TRP A 253 -1.78 -2.94 5.55
C TRP A 253 -1.86 -1.68 4.69
N ILE A 254 -0.82 -0.85 4.74
CA ILE A 254 -0.46 0.05 3.65
C ILE A 254 0.72 -0.56 2.92
N GLU A 255 0.68 -0.55 1.60
CA GLU A 255 1.71 -1.19 0.78
C GLU A 255 2.15 -0.22 -0.32
N ASP A 256 3.38 -0.40 -0.81
CA ASP A 256 3.82 0.24 -2.05
C ASP A 256 3.07 -0.38 -3.22
N ALA A 257 1.87 0.14 -3.45
CA ALA A 257 0.85 -0.46 -4.29
C ALA A 257 1.34 -0.72 -5.72
N GLY A 258 1.58 -1.99 -6.04
CA GLY A 258 1.77 -2.52 -7.39
C GLY A 258 0.93 -3.79 -7.57
N ARG A 259 0.42 -4.05 -8.78
CA ARG A 259 -0.34 -5.29 -9.10
C ARG A 259 0.61 -6.49 -9.26
N GLY A 260 1.52 -6.72 -8.30
CA GLY A 260 2.53 -7.79 -8.36
C GLY A 260 3.33 -7.75 -9.67
N GLY A 261 4.09 -6.69 -9.92
CA GLY A 261 4.85 -6.52 -11.16
C GLY A 261 5.91 -5.44 -11.00
N GLU A 262 6.52 -4.98 -12.10
CA GLU A 262 7.61 -3.98 -12.09
C GLU A 262 7.17 -2.56 -11.70
N PHE A 263 5.87 -2.33 -11.53
CA PHE A 263 5.28 -1.01 -11.29
C PHE A 263 4.56 -0.94 -9.95
N SER A 264 4.91 0.06 -9.14
CA SER A 264 4.18 0.45 -7.94
C SER A 264 4.03 1.97 -7.81
N TYR A 265 3.07 2.41 -7.00
CA TYR A 265 2.86 3.82 -6.66
C TYR A 265 2.60 3.99 -5.16
N LEU A 266 2.95 5.16 -4.62
CA LEU A 266 2.68 5.54 -3.24
C LEU A 266 1.59 6.61 -3.22
N PRO A 267 0.45 6.38 -2.56
CA PRO A 267 -0.51 7.42 -2.25
C PRO A 267 -0.07 8.27 -1.03
N GLU A 268 -0.69 9.44 -0.83
CA GLU A 268 -0.45 10.29 0.36
C GLU A 268 -0.69 9.55 1.69
N SER A 269 -1.69 8.67 1.76
CA SER A 269 -1.99 7.83 2.93
C SER A 269 -0.89 6.84 3.27
N TRP A 270 0.06 6.59 2.36
CA TRP A 270 1.24 5.81 2.70
C TRP A 270 2.13 6.56 3.71
N LEU A 271 2.26 7.88 3.54
CA LEU A 271 3.04 8.72 4.44
C LEU A 271 2.26 9.06 5.72
N TYR A 272 0.95 9.28 5.59
CA TYR A 272 0.06 9.66 6.69
C TYR A 272 -1.11 8.68 6.85
N PRO A 273 -0.83 7.42 7.20
CA PRO A 273 -1.88 6.43 7.34
C PRO A 273 -2.82 6.79 8.48
N PRO A 274 -4.14 6.57 8.32
CA PRO A 274 -5.05 6.65 9.44
C PRO A 274 -4.65 5.59 10.48
N PHE A 275 -4.60 6.02 11.75
CA PHE A 275 -3.97 5.25 12.81
C PHE A 275 -4.91 5.12 14.01
N GLN A 276 -5.14 3.88 14.47
CA GLN A 276 -5.87 3.61 15.72
C GLN A 276 -4.91 3.14 16.81
N ALA A 277 -4.98 3.76 18.01
CA ALA A 277 -4.21 3.32 19.17
C ALA A 277 -4.65 1.91 19.61
N GLY A 278 -3.69 1.12 20.13
CA GLY A 278 -3.91 -0.27 20.53
C GLY A 278 -4.04 -1.25 19.36
N LYS A 279 -3.85 -0.77 18.11
CA LYS A 279 -3.84 -1.57 16.89
C LYS A 279 -2.48 -1.49 16.22
N VAL A 280 -2.21 -2.50 15.39
CA VAL A 280 -0.99 -2.60 14.59
C VAL A 280 -1.31 -2.21 13.15
N LEU A 281 -0.63 -1.17 12.68
CA LEU A 281 -0.56 -0.84 11.27
C LEU A 281 0.59 -1.62 10.63
N GLY A 282 0.29 -2.41 9.61
CA GLY A 282 1.29 -3.04 8.76
C GLY A 282 1.71 -2.09 7.64
N VAL A 283 3.02 -1.98 7.41
CA VAL A 283 3.59 -1.30 6.25
C VAL A 283 4.39 -2.31 5.46
N LEU A 284 3.93 -2.61 4.25
CA LEU A 284 4.59 -3.50 3.32
C LEU A 284 5.36 -2.67 2.29
N THR A 285 6.63 -3.04 2.07
CA THR A 285 7.34 -2.61 0.87
C THR A 285 7.98 -3.78 0.16
N HIS A 286 8.24 -3.61 -1.14
CA HIS A 286 9.02 -4.53 -1.95
C HIS A 286 10.32 -3.81 -2.34
N PRO A 287 11.48 -4.15 -1.76
CA PRO A 287 12.71 -3.37 -1.92
C PRO A 287 13.15 -3.13 -3.36
N CYS A 288 12.76 -4.03 -4.26
CA CYS A 288 12.96 -3.91 -5.69
C CYS A 288 12.41 -2.62 -6.31
N HIS A 289 11.32 -2.07 -5.76
CA HIS A 289 10.69 -0.82 -6.21
C HIS A 289 11.39 0.43 -5.71
N TRP A 290 12.47 0.33 -4.94
CA TRP A 290 13.09 1.48 -4.29
C TRP A 290 14.52 1.71 -4.79
N THR A 291 14.97 2.97 -4.70
CA THR A 291 16.30 3.40 -5.10
C THR A 291 16.78 4.62 -4.31
N GLU A 292 18.09 4.86 -4.32
CA GLU A 292 18.72 6.10 -3.83
C GLU A 292 18.63 7.22 -4.88
N TRP A 293 18.76 8.49 -4.45
CA TRP A 293 18.92 9.63 -5.38
C TRP A 293 20.32 9.63 -6.03
N PRO A 294 20.45 10.10 -7.28
CA PRO A 294 19.37 10.48 -8.17
C PRO A 294 18.56 9.28 -8.64
N ILE A 295 17.23 9.45 -8.81
CA ILE A 295 16.37 8.36 -9.28
C ILE A 295 16.81 7.99 -10.69
N ALA A 296 17.57 6.91 -10.79
CA ALA A 296 17.96 6.31 -12.06
C ALA A 296 16.78 5.49 -12.58
N TRP A 297 15.98 6.10 -13.46
CA TRP A 297 14.92 5.40 -14.17
C TRP A 297 15.55 4.54 -15.27
N SER A 298 15.67 3.24 -15.05
CA SER A 298 15.86 2.26 -16.12
C SER A 298 14.51 1.61 -16.44
N VAL A 299 13.67 2.31 -17.18
CA VAL A 299 12.43 1.71 -17.72
C VAL A 299 12.80 1.04 -19.04
N PRO A 300 12.62 -0.28 -19.19
CA PRO A 300 12.80 -0.94 -20.49
C PRO A 300 11.93 -0.24 -21.56
N PRO A 301 12.45 0.06 -22.77
CA PRO A 301 11.70 0.78 -23.80
C PRO A 301 10.30 0.21 -24.10
N GLU A 302 10.17 -1.12 -24.00
CA GLU A 302 8.94 -1.89 -24.16
C GLU A 302 7.87 -1.63 -23.09
N MET A 303 8.23 -1.09 -21.93
CA MET A 303 7.27 -0.69 -20.87
C MET A 303 6.76 0.75 -21.01
N MET A 304 7.39 1.56 -21.87
CA MET A 304 6.97 2.95 -22.10
C MET A 304 5.77 3.06 -23.04
N THR A 305 5.32 1.97 -23.66
CA THR A 305 4.36 2.02 -24.78
C THR A 305 2.89 1.84 -24.41
N GLU A 306 2.52 1.55 -23.16
CA GLU A 306 1.15 1.11 -22.85
C GLU A 306 0.33 1.94 -21.86
N HIS A 307 0.79 3.11 -21.39
CA HIS A 307 -0.08 3.90 -20.51
C HIS A 307 0.07 5.43 -20.65
N PRO A 308 -0.96 6.15 -21.16
CA PRO A 308 -0.95 7.61 -21.29
C PRO A 308 -0.69 8.37 -19.98
N VAL A 309 -1.02 7.75 -18.84
CA VAL A 309 -0.74 8.30 -17.49
C VAL A 309 0.75 8.24 -17.16
N VAL A 310 1.44 7.19 -17.61
CA VAL A 310 2.88 6.99 -17.41
C VAL A 310 3.67 7.96 -18.30
N ASP A 311 3.23 8.17 -19.54
CA ASP A 311 3.79 9.19 -20.44
C ASP A 311 3.67 10.61 -19.88
N GLU A 312 2.48 10.99 -19.41
CA GLU A 312 2.25 12.31 -18.84
C GLU A 312 3.02 12.52 -17.53
N PHE A 313 3.13 11.48 -16.70
CA PHE A 313 3.96 11.50 -15.51
C PHE A 313 5.44 11.70 -15.85
N PHE A 314 6.00 10.91 -16.79
CA PHE A 314 7.39 11.04 -17.20
C PHE A 314 7.68 12.38 -17.86
N ARG A 315 6.75 12.91 -18.66
CA ARG A 315 6.86 14.24 -19.24
C ARG A 315 6.97 15.32 -18.17
N LYS A 316 6.17 15.23 -17.11
CA LYS A 316 6.22 16.17 -15.97
C LYS A 316 7.47 15.99 -15.11
N ALA A 317 7.86 14.76 -14.81
CA ALA A 317 9.04 14.46 -14.00
C ALA A 317 10.34 14.92 -14.69
N ARG A 318 10.45 14.74 -16.02
CA ARG A 318 11.60 15.23 -16.80
C ARG A 318 11.62 16.75 -16.99
N ALA A 319 10.47 17.41 -16.86
CA ALA A 319 10.36 18.86 -16.91
C ALA A 319 10.58 19.53 -15.55
N TRP A 320 10.76 18.78 -14.47
CA TRP A 320 11.04 19.31 -13.13
C TRP A 320 12.48 19.86 -13.09
N PRO A 321 12.66 21.18 -12.93
CA PRO A 321 13.98 21.74 -12.68
C PRO A 321 14.34 21.35 -11.23
N GLY A 322 15.33 20.49 -11.02
CA GLY A 322 15.79 20.17 -9.66
C GLY A 322 16.16 21.44 -8.88
N GLU A 323 16.25 21.34 -7.55
CA GLU A 323 16.56 22.45 -6.63
C GLU A 323 17.98 23.06 -6.76
N ASP A 324 18.64 22.87 -7.90
CA ASP A 324 19.88 23.57 -8.28
C ASP A 324 19.65 24.54 -9.45
N GLY A 325 18.41 25.05 -9.63
CA GLY A 325 18.02 26.06 -10.61
C GLY A 325 17.36 27.28 -9.99
#